data_AF-A0A183DKR6-F1
#
_entry.id   AF-A0A183DKR6-F1
#
_cell.length_a   1.000
_cell.length_b   1.000
_cell.length_c   1.000
_cell.angle_alpha   90.00
_cell.angle_beta   90.00
_cell.angle_gamma   90.00
#
_symmetry.space_group_name_H-M   'P 1'
#
loop_
_entity.id
_entity.type
_entity.pdbx_description
1 polymer ?
#
loop_
_entity_poly.entity_id
_entity_poly.type
_entity_poly.pdbx_seq_one_letter_code
_entity_poly.pdbx_strand_id
1 'polypeptide(L)' 'MCKTDVKSSKADGKSEVKIEELPDKVFDANELRNNLKPIVDRLLSMEESIPFRIPVDPDILGIPQKIL' A
#
# COMPACT_ATOMS: atom_id res chain seq x y z
N MET A 1 -32.43 -18.23 8.56
CA MET A 1 -31.71 -19.48 8.24
C MET A 1 -31.49 -19.55 6.74
N CYS A 2 -30.27 -19.33 6.28
CA CYS A 2 -29.68 -19.98 5.10
C CYS A 2 -28.16 -19.86 5.26
N LYS A 3 -27.48 -20.94 4.93
CA LYS A 3 -26.18 -21.37 5.46
C LYS A 3 -25.02 -20.72 4.69
N THR A 4 -23.89 -20.62 5.39
CA THR A 4 -22.55 -20.35 4.88
C THR A 4 -22.15 -21.37 3.82
N ASP A 5 -21.56 -20.89 2.72
CA ASP A 5 -20.65 -21.68 1.88
C ASP A 5 -19.44 -20.82 1.52
N VAL A 6 -18.35 -21.04 2.25
CA VAL A 6 -16.99 -20.73 1.83
C VAL A 6 -16.67 -21.65 0.67
N LYS A 7 -16.30 -21.09 -0.49
CA LYS A 7 -15.59 -21.82 -1.54
C LYS A 7 -14.32 -21.06 -1.90
N SER A 8 -13.22 -21.52 -1.32
CA SER A 8 -11.88 -21.30 -1.84
C SER A 8 -11.81 -21.78 -3.29
N SER A 9 -11.47 -20.88 -4.21
CA SER A 9 -10.97 -21.25 -5.54
C SER A 9 -9.48 -20.94 -5.55
N LYS A 10 -8.69 -22.01 -5.60
CA LYS A 10 -7.24 -22.00 -5.76
C LYS A 10 -6.94 -22.13 -7.26
N ALA A 11 -5.94 -21.35 -7.68
CA ALA A 11 -5.01 -21.62 -8.77
C ALA A 11 -5.36 -21.18 -10.22
N ASP A 12 -4.32 -20.59 -10.81
CA ASP A 12 -3.96 -20.50 -12.23
C ASP A 12 -4.63 -19.44 -13.12
N GLY A 13 -4.04 -18.26 -13.08
CA GLY A 13 -3.98 -17.34 -14.21
C GLY A 13 -2.61 -16.65 -14.21
N LYS A 14 -1.59 -17.30 -14.80
CA LYS A 14 -0.40 -16.60 -15.30
C LYS A 14 -0.88 -15.59 -16.35
N SER A 15 -1.28 -14.40 -15.92
CA SER A 15 -1.14 -13.22 -16.77
C SER A 15 0.36 -12.96 -16.82
N GLU A 16 0.98 -13.49 -17.86
CA GLU A 16 2.33 -13.11 -18.27
C GLU A 16 2.29 -11.60 -18.54
N VAL A 17 2.56 -10.81 -17.49
CA VAL A 17 2.82 -9.39 -17.63
C VAL A 17 4.10 -9.33 -18.43
N LYS A 18 3.96 -9.12 -19.73
CA LYS A 18 5.05 -8.77 -20.63
C LYS A 18 5.61 -7.46 -20.07
N ILE A 19 6.65 -7.57 -19.24
CA ILE A 19 7.43 -6.44 -18.79
C ILE A 19 8.19 -5.99 -20.03
N GLU A 20 7.53 -5.18 -20.86
CA GLU A 20 8.25 -4.34 -21.80
C GLU A 20 9.19 -3.50 -20.95
N GLU A 21 10.50 -3.66 -21.17
CA GLU A 21 11.51 -2.82 -20.55
C GLU A 21 11.20 -1.37 -20.94
N LEU A 22 10.49 -0.70 -20.03
CA LEU A 22 10.26 0.72 -20.14
C LEU A 22 11.64 1.37 -20.14
N PRO A 23 11.89 2.34 -21.04
CA PRO A 23 13.16 3.03 -21.08
C PRO A 23 13.47 3.59 -19.68
N ASP A 24 14.75 3.52 -19.27
CA ASP A 24 15.21 4.07 -18.01
C ASP A 24 14.85 5.56 -17.92
N LYS A 25 13.71 5.82 -17.27
CA LYS A 25 13.15 7.15 -17.15
C LYS A 25 13.62 7.73 -15.83
N VAL A 26 14.53 8.68 -15.93
CA VAL A 26 14.94 9.48 -14.77
C VAL A 26 13.83 10.52 -14.52
N PHE A 27 13.22 10.45 -13.34
CA PHE A 27 12.20 11.40 -12.92
C PHE A 27 12.82 12.51 -12.09
N ASP A 28 12.43 13.76 -12.36
CA ASP A 28 12.84 14.89 -11.53
C ASP A 28 12.13 14.85 -10.17
N ALA A 29 12.83 15.28 -9.12
CA ALA A 29 12.29 15.30 -7.77
C ALA A 29 11.04 16.19 -7.66
N ASN A 30 11.00 17.32 -8.38
CA ASN A 30 9.83 18.20 -8.38
C ASN A 30 8.69 17.61 -9.20
N GLU A 31 8.98 16.91 -10.29
CA GLU A 31 7.96 16.19 -11.06
C GLU A 31 7.26 15.15 -10.18
N LEU A 32 8.02 14.31 -9.48
CA LEU A 32 7.46 13.31 -8.56
C LEU A 32 6.68 13.98 -7.43
N ARG A 33 7.26 15.01 -6.80
CA ARG A 33 6.61 15.71 -5.71
C ARG A 33 5.29 16.32 -6.17
N ASN A 34 5.26 17.03 -7.29
CA ASN A 34 4.05 17.72 -7.75
C ASN A 34 2.93 16.75 -8.12
N ASN A 35 3.26 15.59 -8.68
CA ASN A 35 2.26 14.58 -9.06
C ASN A 35 1.81 13.69 -7.89
N LEU A 36 2.72 13.34 -6.97
CA LEU A 36 2.43 12.41 -5.87
C LEU A 36 1.95 13.11 -4.60
N LYS A 37 2.37 14.35 -4.34
CA LYS A 37 1.98 15.11 -3.16
C LYS A 37 0.46 15.23 -2.97
N PRO A 38 -0.36 15.50 -4.01
CA PRO A 38 -1.82 15.55 -3.85
C PRO A 38 -2.44 14.22 -3.41
N ILE A 39 -1.85 13.09 -3.83
CA ILE A 39 -2.32 11.75 -3.46
C ILE A 39 -2.02 11.50 -1.98
N VAL A 40 -0.80 11.81 -1.55
CA VAL A 40 -0.39 11.70 -0.14
C VAL A 40 -1.24 12.62 0.73
N ASP A 41 -1.48 13.87 0.31
CA ASP A 41 -2.31 14.83 1.04
C ASP A 41 -3.75 14.30 1.19
N ARG A 42 -4.31 13.69 0.13
CA ARG A 42 -5.62 13.05 0.19
C ARG A 42 -5.65 11.90 1.19
N LEU A 43 -4.65 11.02 1.19
CA LEU A 43 -4.56 9.94 2.17
C LEU A 43 -4.48 10.50 3.60
N LEU A 44 -3.64 11.51 3.82
CA LEU A 44 -3.50 12.15 5.12
C LEU A 44 -4.76 12.91 5.57
N SER A 45 -5.63 13.33 4.66
CA SER A 45 -6.90 13.99 5.02
C SER A 45 -7.94 13.02 5.63
N MET A 46 -7.80 11.71 5.40
CA MET A 46 -8.73 10.70 5.90
C MET A 46 -8.52 10.45 7.40
N GLU A 47 -9.60 10.22 8.16
CA GLU A 47 -9.51 9.90 9.59
C GLU A 47 -8.78 8.56 9.84
N GLU A 48 -8.99 7.60 8.94
CA GLU A 48 -8.32 6.29 8.95
C GLU A 48 -6.78 6.40 8.82
N SER A 49 -6.26 7.54 8.37
CA SER A 49 -4.81 7.75 8.23
C SER A 49 -4.10 8.02 9.55
N ILE A 50 -4.83 8.37 10.63
CA ILE A 50 -4.26 8.76 11.93
C ILE A 50 -3.16 7.81 12.42
N PRO A 51 -3.32 6.47 12.40
CA PRO A 51 -2.29 5.53 12.87
C PRO A 51 -1.00 5.53 12.04
N PHE A 52 -1.01 6.09 10.83
CA PHE A 52 0.10 6.04 9.87
C PHE A 52 0.82 7.38 9.70
N ARG A 53 0.36 8.45 10.37
CA ARG A 53 0.95 9.80 10.23
C ARG A 53 2.29 9.96 10.94
N ILE A 54 2.60 9.05 11.86
CA ILE A 54 3.84 9.02 12.64
C ILE A 54 4.50 7.65 12.51
N PRO A 55 5.84 7.57 12.67
CA PRO A 55 6.51 6.29 12.82
C PRO A 55 5.87 5.48 13.95
N VAL A 56 5.74 4.18 13.74
CA VAL A 56 5.22 3.25 14.74
C VAL A 56 6.20 3.21 15.91
N ASP A 57 5.71 3.54 17.10
CA ASP A 57 6.43 3.36 18.35
C ASP A 57 5.93 2.09 19.06
N PRO A 58 6.74 1.01 19.11
CA PRO A 58 6.32 -0.26 19.72
C PRO A 58 6.07 -0.16 21.23
N ASP A 59 6.79 0.70 21.95
CA ASP A 59 6.68 0.83 23.40
C ASP A 59 5.40 1.55 23.79
N ILE A 60 5.06 2.63 23.06
CA ILE A 60 3.80 3.36 23.26
C ILE A 60 2.60 2.49 22.89
N LEU A 61 2.70 1.71 21.81
CA LEU A 61 1.60 0.88 21.32
C LEU A 61 1.51 -0.48 22.02
N GLY A 62 2.47 -0.82 22.88
CA GLY A 62 2.55 -2.12 23.55
C GLY A 62 2.70 -3.29 22.58
N ILE A 63 3.26 -3.06 21.39
CA ILE A 63 3.46 -4.07 20.35
C ILE A 63 4.85 -4.68 20.54
N PRO A 64 4.97 -6.01 20.71
CA PRO A 64 6.28 -6.63 20.82
C PRO A 64 7.06 -6.41 19.52
N GLN A 65 8.32 -6.00 19.63
CA GLN A 65 9.28 -5.68 18.55
C GLN A 65 9.46 -6.74 17.43
N LYS A 66 8.76 -7.87 17.45
CA LYS A 66 8.93 -9.00 16.51
C LYS A 66 8.40 -8.74 15.08
N ILE A 67 7.94 -7.53 14.73
CA ILE A 67 7.27 -7.23 13.45
C ILE A 67 7.91 -6.02 12.72
N LEU A 68 9.23 -5.81 12.88
CA LEU A 68 10.01 -4.91 12.03
C LEU A 68 11.13 -5.69 11.35
#